data_AF-T1B705-F1
#
_entry.id   AF-T1B705-F1
#
_cell.length_a   1.000
_cell.length_b   1.000
_cell.length_c   1.000
_cell.angle_alpha   90.00
_cell.angle_beta   90.00
_cell.angle_gamma   90.00
#
_symmetry.space_group_name_H-M   'P 1'
#
loop_
_entity.id
_entity.type
_entity.pdbx_description
1 polymer ?
#
loop_
_entity_poly.entity_id
_entity_poly.type
_entity_poly.pdbx_seq_one_letter_code
_entity_poly.pdbx_strand_id
1 'polypeptide(L)'
;MHLSSEITLLYLLAAVLFIVGLHQLSSPRHARSGNLVAALGALIAFVTTLLVLHPPLLNLILMVVAILLAAPVGAVAARAVKMTAMPQMVATFNGVGGGAAALVAVVEFLRVPTGGPVSLVVSVSVVFAVVIGAVSFAGSVSPTPSSRR
;
A
#
# COMPACT_ATOMS: atom_id res chain seq x y z
N MET A 1 12.50 -16.74 -12.46
CA MET A 1 11.81 -15.75 -13.31
C MET A 1 12.82 -14.68 -13.67
N HIS A 2 13.33 -14.65 -14.91
CA HIS A 2 14.03 -13.47 -15.41
C HIS A 2 12.96 -12.42 -15.70
N LEU A 3 12.87 -11.38 -14.88
CA LEU A 3 12.13 -10.17 -15.26
C LEU A 3 12.75 -9.64 -16.54
N SER A 4 11.94 -9.35 -17.56
CA SER A 4 12.48 -8.67 -18.74
C SER A 4 13.12 -7.36 -18.33
N SER A 5 14.16 -6.94 -19.04
CA SER A 5 14.85 -5.67 -18.76
C SER A 5 13.86 -4.50 -18.72
N GLU A 6 12.85 -4.54 -19.59
CA GLU A 6 11.70 -3.63 -19.67
C GLU A 6 10.96 -3.50 -18.32
N ILE A 7 10.55 -4.62 -17.71
CA ILE A 7 9.83 -4.63 -16.43
C ILE A 7 10.70 -4.08 -15.30
N THR A 8 11.98 -4.45 -15.30
CA THR A 8 12.93 -3.97 -14.29
C THR A 8 13.11 -2.45 -14.38
N LEU A 9 13.19 -1.91 -15.61
CA LEU A 9 13.28 -0.46 -15.84
C LEU A 9 12.01 0.26 -15.38
N LEU A 10 10.82 -0.32 -15.56
CA LEU A 10 9.57 0.27 -15.08
C LEU A 10 9.50 0.32 -13.54
N TYR A 11 9.93 -0.74 -12.84
CA TYR A 11 10.02 -0.71 -11.38
C TYR A 11 11.07 0.30 -10.88
N LEU A 12 12.22 0.39 -11.56
CA LEU A 12 13.24 1.39 -11.26
C LEU A 12 12.69 2.81 -11.47
N LEU A 13 12.00 3.06 -12.57
CA LEU A 13 11.36 4.34 -12.86
C LEU A 13 10.34 4.70 -11.78
N ALA A 14 9.48 3.76 -11.38
CA ALA A 14 8.53 3.98 -10.29
C ALA A 14 9.22 4.35 -8.97
N ALA A 15 10.30 3.64 -8.61
CA ALA A 15 11.09 3.93 -7.42
C ALA A 15 11.72 5.34 -7.47
N VAL A 16 12.29 5.74 -8.61
CA VAL A 16 12.84 7.09 -8.82
C VAL A 16 11.75 8.15 -8.67
N LEU A 17 10.58 7.95 -9.26
CA LEU A 17 9.45 8.88 -9.14
C LEU A 17 8.98 9.01 -7.69
N PHE A 18 8.94 7.92 -6.92
CA PHE A 18 8.65 8.00 -5.48
C PHE A 18 9.68 8.84 -4.72
N ILE A 19 10.98 8.61 -4.96
CA ILE A 19 12.06 9.36 -4.31
C ILE A 19 11.96 10.86 -4.65
N VAL A 20 11.79 11.19 -5.93
CA VAL A 20 11.65 12.58 -6.40
C VAL A 20 10.38 13.23 -5.88
N GLY A 21 9.28 12.48 -5.81
CA GLY A 21 8.01 12.94 -5.24
C GLY A 21 8.13 13.28 -3.75
N LEU A 22 8.72 12.37 -2.96
CA LEU A 22 8.98 12.58 -1.53
C LEU A 22 9.93 13.76 -1.27
N HIS A 23 10.97 13.91 -2.09
CA HIS A 23 11.88 15.05 -1.99
C HIS A 23 11.17 16.37 -2.23
N GLN A 24 10.30 16.45 -3.24
CA GLN A 24 9.50 17.65 -3.53
C GLN A 24 8.48 17.97 -2.44
N LEU A 25 7.92 16.96 -1.78
CA LEU A 25 6.97 17.15 -0.66
C LEU A 25 7.61 17.86 0.55
N SER A 26 8.93 17.83 0.69
CA SER A 26 9.67 18.55 1.74
C SER A 26 9.72 20.07 1.54
N SER A 27 9.26 20.60 0.40
CA SER A 27 9.20 22.03 0.12
C SER A 27 7.76 22.49 -0.18
N PRO A 28 7.22 23.50 0.51
CA PRO A 28 5.87 24.02 0.23
C PRO A 28 5.68 24.46 -1.24
N ARG A 29 6.74 24.96 -1.88
CA ARG A 29 6.72 25.40 -3.28
C ARG A 29 6.44 24.25 -4.26
N HIS A 30 6.92 23.04 -3.96
CA HIS A 30 6.84 21.87 -4.83
C HIS A 30 5.91 20.78 -4.28
N ALA A 31 5.22 21.00 -3.16
CA ALA A 31 4.41 19.97 -2.52
C ALA A 31 3.28 19.41 -3.43
N ARG A 32 2.63 20.27 -4.22
CA ARG A 32 1.56 19.83 -5.15
C ARG A 32 2.12 18.97 -6.29
N SER A 33 3.24 19.39 -6.90
CA SER A 33 3.89 18.60 -7.96
C SER A 33 4.49 17.31 -7.41
N GLY A 34 5.08 17.36 -6.22
CA GLY A 34 5.63 16.18 -5.53
C GLY A 34 4.58 15.09 -5.31
N ASN A 35 3.37 15.46 -4.86
CA ASN A 35 2.27 14.51 -4.72
C ASN A 35 1.86 13.87 -6.06
N LEU A 36 1.79 14.65 -7.14
CA LEU A 36 1.46 14.13 -8.48
C LEU A 36 2.55 13.18 -9.00
N VAL A 37 3.82 13.54 -8.81
CA VAL A 37 4.97 12.70 -9.22
C VAL A 37 4.97 11.37 -8.46
N ALA A 38 4.71 11.39 -7.14
CA ALA A 38 4.58 10.17 -6.35
C ALA A 38 3.37 9.32 -6.80
N ALA A 39 2.23 9.95 -7.11
CA ALA A 39 1.05 9.25 -7.61
C ALA A 39 1.29 8.58 -8.97
N LEU A 40 2.05 9.22 -9.87
CA LEU A 40 2.48 8.62 -11.14
C LEU A 40 3.40 7.41 -10.91
N GLY A 41 4.34 7.52 -9.98
CA GLY A 41 5.18 6.38 -9.56
C GLY A 41 4.35 5.20 -9.05
N ALA A 42 3.35 5.46 -8.20
CA ALA A 42 2.43 4.45 -7.71
C ALA A 42 1.62 3.79 -8.84
N LEU A 43 1.12 4.57 -9.80
CA LEU A 43 0.38 4.06 -10.94
C LEU A 43 1.25 3.17 -11.84
N ILE A 44 2.50 3.58 -12.12
CA ILE A 44 3.45 2.79 -12.91
C ILE A 44 3.74 1.47 -12.22
N ALA A 45 4.03 1.47 -10.91
CA ALA A 45 4.27 0.24 -10.15
C ALA A 45 3.06 -0.71 -10.17
N PHE A 46 1.85 -0.18 -10.00
CA PHE A 46 0.61 -0.93 -10.07
C PHE A 46 0.40 -1.58 -11.44
N VAL A 47 0.47 -0.80 -12.53
CA VAL A 47 0.30 -1.30 -13.90
C VAL A 47 1.37 -2.33 -14.25
N THR A 48 2.63 -2.07 -13.89
CA THR A 48 3.74 -3.01 -14.11
C THR A 48 3.47 -4.35 -13.44
N THR A 49 2.94 -4.33 -12.21
CA THR A 49 2.59 -5.56 -11.49
C THR A 49 1.45 -6.33 -12.15
N LEU A 50 0.46 -5.64 -12.73
CA LEU A 50 -0.60 -6.30 -13.53
C LEU A 50 -0.03 -6.97 -14.77
N LEU A 51 0.90 -6.30 -15.46
CA LEU A 51 1.60 -6.84 -16.62
C LEU A 51 2.53 -8.00 -16.27
N VAL A 52 3.01 -8.10 -15.04
CA VAL A 52 3.79 -9.27 -14.60
C VAL A 52 2.87 -10.43 -14.27
N LEU A 53 1.83 -10.17 -13.47
CA LEU A 53 1.02 -11.21 -12.86
C LEU A 53 0.05 -11.88 -13.84
N HIS A 54 -0.37 -11.16 -14.90
CA HIS A 54 -1.37 -11.63 -15.86
C HIS A 54 -2.55 -12.36 -15.19
N PRO A 55 -3.26 -11.69 -14.26
CA PRO A 55 -4.27 -12.36 -13.46
C PRO A 55 -5.42 -12.89 -14.34
N PRO A 56 -6.03 -14.04 -13.96
CA PRO A 56 -7.24 -14.51 -14.62
C PRO A 56 -8.33 -13.44 -14.64
N LEU A 57 -9.19 -13.45 -15.67
CA LEU A 57 -10.23 -12.43 -15.86
C LEU A 57 -11.09 -12.21 -14.61
N LEU A 58 -11.46 -13.29 -13.91
CA LEU A 58 -12.23 -13.19 -12.66
C LEU A 58 -11.48 -12.36 -11.60
N ASN A 59 -10.19 -12.61 -11.41
CA ASN A 59 -9.39 -11.87 -10.42
C ASN A 59 -9.21 -10.40 -10.81
N LEU A 60 -9.10 -10.12 -12.11
CA LEU A 60 -9.06 -8.75 -12.62
C LEU A 60 -10.38 -8.02 -12.32
N ILE A 61 -11.53 -8.67 -12.55
CA ILE A 61 -12.86 -8.13 -12.21
C ILE A 61 -12.96 -7.86 -10.72
N LEU A 62 -12.57 -8.82 -9.87
CA LEU A 62 -12.60 -8.66 -8.42
C LEU A 62 -11.73 -7.49 -7.95
N MET A 63 -10.55 -7.32 -8.53
CA MET A 63 -9.66 -6.19 -8.22
C MET A 63 -10.28 -4.84 -8.61
N VAL A 64 -10.85 -4.74 -9.82
CA VAL A 64 -11.53 -3.53 -10.29
C VAL A 64 -12.71 -3.20 -9.38
N VAL A 65 -13.54 -4.18 -9.03
CA VAL A 65 -14.66 -3.99 -8.09
C VAL A 65 -14.16 -3.52 -6.73
N ALA A 66 -13.11 -4.14 -6.18
CA ALA A 66 -12.53 -3.71 -4.91
C ALA A 66 -12.03 -2.26 -4.96
N ILE A 67 -11.35 -1.85 -6.03
CA ILE A 67 -10.89 -0.47 -6.24
C ILE A 67 -12.07 0.49 -6.35
N LEU A 68 -13.09 0.14 -7.15
CA LEU A 68 -14.28 0.98 -7.37
C LEU A 68 -15.11 1.15 -6.09
N LEU A 69 -15.07 0.20 -5.17
CA LEU A 69 -15.73 0.33 -3.87
C LEU A 69 -14.86 1.10 -2.86
N ALA A 70 -13.57 0.78 -2.78
CA ALA A 70 -12.68 1.35 -1.76
C ALA A 70 -12.24 2.79 -2.07
N ALA A 71 -11.91 3.11 -3.34
CA ALA A 71 -11.38 4.41 -3.71
C ALA A 71 -12.36 5.56 -3.46
N PRO A 72 -13.67 5.45 -3.80
CA PRO A 72 -14.63 6.50 -3.47
C PRO A 72 -14.82 6.69 -1.96
N VAL A 73 -14.89 5.60 -1.19
CA VAL A 73 -15.00 5.66 0.27
C VAL A 73 -13.79 6.40 0.86
N GLY A 74 -12.58 6.04 0.44
CA GLY A 74 -11.36 6.75 0.84
C GLY A 74 -11.34 8.21 0.42
N ALA A 75 -11.76 8.51 -0.81
CA ALA A 75 -11.78 9.88 -1.33
C ALA A 75 -12.78 10.78 -0.60
N VAL A 76 -13.98 10.27 -0.30
CA VAL A 76 -15.00 10.98 0.47
C VAL A 76 -14.53 11.18 1.90
N ALA A 77 -14.04 10.14 2.55
CA ALA A 77 -13.50 10.24 3.92
C ALA A 77 -12.37 11.28 4.00
N ALA A 78 -11.43 11.28 3.05
CA ALA A 78 -10.32 12.23 3.03
C ALA A 78 -10.77 13.69 2.83
N ARG A 79 -11.84 13.92 2.07
CA ARG A 79 -12.35 15.27 1.78
C ARG A 79 -13.29 15.81 2.85
N ALA A 80 -13.99 14.94 3.56
CA ALA A 80 -14.99 15.31 4.56
C ALA A 80 -14.39 15.62 5.95
N VAL A 81 -13.13 15.24 6.20
CA VAL A 81 -12.47 15.42 7.50
C VAL A 81 -12.05 16.89 7.71
N LYS A 82 -12.29 17.39 8.92
CA LYS A 82 -11.84 18.73 9.35
C LYS A 82 -10.31 18.79 9.36
N MET A 83 -9.73 19.94 8.98
CA MET A 83 -8.27 20.13 9.01
C MET A 83 -7.63 19.90 10.40
N THR A 84 -8.39 20.12 11.47
CA THR A 84 -7.95 19.85 12.86
C THR A 84 -7.91 18.35 13.20
N ALA A 85 -8.61 17.52 12.43
CA ALA A 85 -8.68 16.08 12.59
C ALA A 85 -7.83 15.32 11.54
N MET A 86 -6.95 16.03 10.82
CA MET A 86 -6.03 15.42 9.86
C MET A 86 -5.12 14.34 10.49
N PRO A 87 -4.57 14.52 11.72
CA PRO A 87 -3.74 13.48 12.34
C PRO A 87 -4.48 12.13 12.50
N GLN A 88 -5.76 12.17 12.89
CA GLN A 88 -6.58 10.97 13.10
C GLN A 88 -6.89 10.28 11.78
N MET A 89 -7.24 11.04 10.74
CA MET A 89 -7.48 10.48 9.41
C MET A 89 -6.23 9.81 8.82
N VAL A 90 -5.06 10.44 8.98
CA VAL A 90 -3.77 9.85 8.56
C VAL A 90 -3.48 8.56 9.32
N ALA A 91 -3.75 8.52 10.63
CA ALA A 91 -3.61 7.31 11.42
C ALA A 91 -4.51 6.19 10.89
N THR A 92 -5.81 6.46 10.65
CA THR A 92 -6.73 5.47 10.10
C THR A 92 -6.27 4.93 8.74
N PHE A 93 -5.82 5.79 7.82
CA PHE A 93 -5.33 5.35 6.51
C PHE A 93 -4.03 4.54 6.61
N ASN A 94 -3.12 4.90 7.51
CA ASN A 94 -1.92 4.11 7.78
C ASN A 94 -2.28 2.73 8.35
N GLY A 95 -3.24 2.67 9.27
CA GLY A 95 -3.74 1.43 9.85
C GLY A 95 -4.35 0.49 8.83
N VAL A 96 -5.22 0.99 7.94
CA VAL A 96 -5.80 0.19 6.85
C VAL A 96 -4.72 -0.34 5.92
N GLY A 97 -3.71 0.48 5.58
CA GLY A 97 -2.55 0.03 4.80
C GLY A 97 -1.73 -1.05 5.50
N GLY A 98 -1.50 -0.92 6.82
CA GLY A 98 -0.85 -1.94 7.64
C GLY A 98 -1.63 -3.24 7.69
N GLY A 99 -2.95 -3.17 7.87
CA GLY A 99 -3.84 -4.34 7.82
C GLY A 99 -3.80 -5.05 6.47
N ALA A 100 -3.77 -4.31 5.36
CA ALA A 100 -3.62 -4.88 4.02
C ALA A 100 -2.29 -5.63 3.86
N ALA A 101 -1.17 -5.05 4.35
CA ALA A 101 0.13 -5.73 4.32
C ALA A 101 0.15 -7.02 5.16
N ALA A 102 -0.47 -7.02 6.34
CA ALA A 102 -0.61 -8.22 7.17
C ALA A 102 -1.44 -9.30 6.46
N LEU A 103 -2.56 -8.94 5.83
CA LEU A 103 -3.39 -9.90 5.08
C LEU A 103 -2.65 -10.50 3.89
N VAL A 104 -1.91 -9.68 3.12
CA VAL A 104 -1.06 -10.17 2.03
C VAL A 104 -0.02 -11.16 2.54
N ALA A 105 0.65 -10.86 3.66
CA ALA A 105 1.65 -11.75 4.24
C ALA A 105 1.06 -13.09 4.70
N VAL A 106 -0.14 -13.09 5.30
CA VAL A 106 -0.86 -14.33 5.66
C VAL A 106 -1.21 -15.14 4.41
N VAL A 107 -1.77 -14.49 3.37
CA VAL A 107 -2.12 -15.17 2.12
C VAL A 107 -0.90 -15.78 1.44
N GLU A 108 0.23 -15.09 1.41
CA GLU A 108 1.46 -15.61 0.83
C GLU A 108 2.04 -16.78 1.63
N PHE A 109 1.94 -16.74 2.96
CA PHE A 109 2.35 -17.86 3.81
C PHE A 109 1.48 -19.11 3.58
N LEU A 110 0.17 -18.94 3.42
CA LEU A 110 -0.75 -20.03 3.12
C LEU A 110 -0.54 -20.67 1.73
N ARG A 111 0.16 -19.98 0.82
CA ARG A 111 0.54 -20.51 -0.50
C ARG A 111 1.79 -21.37 -0.48
N VAL A 112 2.54 -21.38 0.63
CA VAL A 112 3.75 -22.21 0.75
C VAL A 112 3.34 -23.69 0.81
N PRO A 113 3.86 -24.56 -0.08
CA PRO A 113 3.50 -25.97 -0.10
C PRO A 113 3.74 -26.67 1.23
N THR A 114 2.75 -27.41 1.71
CA THR A 114 2.85 -28.19 2.96
C THR A 114 3.87 -29.32 2.81
N GLY A 115 4.90 -29.34 3.66
CA GLY A 115 5.90 -30.42 3.73
C GLY A 115 7.28 -30.09 3.13
N GLY A 116 7.47 -28.90 2.57
CA GLY A 116 8.79 -28.40 2.17
C GLY A 116 9.43 -27.48 3.23
N PRO A 117 10.76 -27.32 3.26
CA PRO A 117 11.42 -26.35 4.13
C PRO A 117 11.02 -24.93 3.72
N VAL A 118 10.46 -24.16 4.65
CA VAL A 118 10.22 -22.73 4.45
C VAL A 118 11.53 -21.99 4.61
N SER A 119 11.92 -21.19 3.61
CA SER A 119 13.12 -20.35 3.69
C SER A 119 13.03 -19.41 4.89
N LEU A 120 14.11 -19.29 5.65
CA LEU A 120 14.21 -18.37 6.80
C LEU A 120 13.83 -16.94 6.40
N VAL A 121 14.22 -16.51 5.19
CA VAL A 121 13.88 -15.19 4.65
C VAL A 121 12.36 -15.00 4.55
N VAL A 122 11.64 -16.01 4.05
CA VAL A 122 10.17 -15.96 3.90
C VAL A 122 9.51 -15.93 5.27
N SER A 123 9.91 -16.83 6.17
CA SER A 123 9.34 -16.93 7.53
C SER A 123 9.51 -15.62 8.30
N VAL A 124 10.73 -15.06 8.31
CA VAL A 124 11.03 -13.80 8.99
C VAL A 124 10.24 -12.65 8.37
N SER A 125 10.23 -12.54 7.04
CA SER A 125 9.52 -11.45 6.34
C SER A 125 8.02 -11.49 6.60
N VAL A 126 7.40 -12.68 6.59
CA VAL A 126 5.97 -12.84 6.91
C VAL A 126 5.69 -12.44 8.35
N VAL A 127 6.46 -12.94 9.31
CA VAL A 127 6.23 -12.64 10.74
C VAL A 127 6.31 -11.13 10.98
N PHE A 128 7.32 -10.45 10.43
CA PHE A 128 7.44 -9.00 10.55
C PHE A 128 6.30 -8.25 9.86
N ALA A 129 5.92 -8.64 8.64
CA ALA A 129 4.82 -8.01 7.92
C ALA A 129 3.48 -8.15 8.66
N VAL A 130 3.20 -9.33 9.22
CA VAL A 130 1.99 -9.58 10.01
C VAL A 130 2.02 -8.79 11.31
N VAL A 131 3.12 -8.84 12.08
CA VAL A 131 3.21 -8.15 13.37
C VAL A 131 3.12 -6.64 13.20
N ILE A 132 3.93 -6.04 12.31
CA ILE A 132 3.95 -4.60 12.08
C ILE A 132 2.61 -4.13 11.53
N GLY A 133 2.05 -4.87 10.56
CA GLY A 133 0.77 -4.54 9.95
C GLY A 133 -0.40 -4.63 10.93
N ALA A 134 -0.46 -5.69 11.74
CA ALA A 134 -1.50 -5.88 12.75
C ALA A 134 -1.41 -4.84 13.87
N VAL A 135 -0.21 -4.50 14.33
CA VAL A 135 0.00 -3.45 15.33
C VAL A 135 -0.43 -2.08 14.80
N SER A 136 -0.05 -1.73 13.56
CA SER A 136 -0.50 -0.48 12.92
C SER A 136 -2.02 -0.43 12.79
N PHE A 137 -2.66 -1.51 12.36
CA PHE A 137 -4.11 -1.60 12.26
C PHE A 137 -4.80 -1.45 13.62
N ALA A 138 -4.37 -2.23 14.63
CA ALA A 138 -4.96 -2.20 15.98
C ALA A 138 -4.78 -0.82 16.65
N GLY A 139 -3.61 -0.20 16.51
CA GLY A 139 -3.33 1.13 17.03
C GLY A 139 -4.22 2.21 16.38
N SER A 140 -4.54 2.05 15.11
CA SER A 140 -5.35 3.03 14.35
C SER A 140 -6.85 2.92 14.61
N VAL A 141 -7.32 1.75 15.06
CA VAL A 141 -8.73 1.52 15.46
C VAL A 141 -8.98 1.90 16.93
N SER A 142 -7.92 1.92 17.74
CA SER A 142 -8.02 2.21 19.17
C SER A 142 -8.48 3.66 19.41
N PRO A 143 -9.44 3.92 20.32
CA PRO A 143 -9.92 5.27 20.58
C PRO A 143 -8.81 6.18 21.11
N THR A 144 -8.48 7.25 20.37
CA THR A 144 -7.55 8.26 20.88
C THR A 144 -8.23 9.10 21.98
N PRO A 145 -7.57 9.39 23.12
CA PRO A 145 -8.16 10.12 24.25
C PRO A 145 -8.68 11.54 23.94
N SER A 146 -8.34 12.11 22.77
CA SER A 146 -8.78 13.44 22.34
C SER A 146 -10.26 13.54 21.98
N SER A 147 -11.01 12.43 21.94
CA SER A 147 -12.47 12.44 21.78
C SER A 147 -13.25 12.67 23.09
N ARG A 148 -12.54 12.92 24.21
CA ARG A 148 -13.13 13.15 25.55
C ARG A 148 -13.04 14.62 26.01
N ARG A 149 -12.76 15.56 25.11
CA ARG A 149 -12.78 17.00 25.39
C ARG A 149 -13.55 17.74 24.32
#